data_AF-A0A5N9HBC6-F1
#
_entry.id   AF-A0A5N9HBC6-F1
#
_cell.length_a   1.000
_cell.length_b   1.000
_cell.length_c   1.000
_cell.angle_alpha   90.00
_cell.angle_beta   90.00
_cell.angle_gamma   90.00
#
_symmetry.space_group_name_H-M   'P 1'
#
loop_
_entity.id
_entity.type
_entity.pdbx_description
1 polymer ?
#
loop_
_entity_poly.entity_id
_entity_poly.type
_entity_poly.pdbx_seq_one_letter_code
_entity_poly.pdbx_strand_id
1 'polypeptide(L)' 'MDPPSPRGHLDRHQLGAAHICFNVTDLEALHQELSSKGVRFVTEPIMTDTPEGLRRGICYAQDPEGNYVEFIQPPTASSS' A
#
# COMPACT_ATOMS: atom_id res chain seq x y z
N MET A 1 15.70 20.37 -23.27
CA MET A 1 16.86 19.73 -22.59
C MET A 1 16.43 19.52 -21.16
N ASP A 2 15.90 18.33 -20.88
CA ASP A 2 15.47 17.88 -19.56
C ASP A 2 16.73 17.66 -18.70
N PRO A 3 16.88 18.28 -17.52
CA PRO A 3 18.08 18.04 -16.71
C PRO A 3 18.04 16.61 -16.17
N PRO A 4 19.10 15.80 -16.35
CA PRO A 4 19.12 14.43 -15.84
C PRO A 4 19.05 14.46 -14.32
N SER A 5 17.96 13.93 -13.77
CA SER A 5 17.81 13.70 -12.34
C SER A 5 18.97 12.79 -11.86
N PRO A 6 19.75 13.18 -10.83
CA PRO A 6 20.88 12.38 -10.41
C PRO A 6 20.40 11.03 -9.88
N ARG A 7 21.09 9.94 -10.24
CA ARG A 7 20.81 8.59 -9.73
C ARG A 7 20.88 8.61 -8.20
N GLY A 8 19.71 8.62 -7.58
CA GLY A 8 19.54 8.46 -6.14
C GLY A 8 19.91 7.05 -5.72
N HIS A 9 21.19 6.79 -5.52
CA HIS A 9 21.61 5.74 -4.61
C HIS A 9 21.57 6.34 -3.20
N LEU A 10 20.38 6.40 -2.62
CA LEU A 10 20.22 6.70 -1.20
C LEU A 10 20.18 5.37 -0.45
N ASP A 11 21.23 5.18 0.35
CA ASP A 11 21.41 4.08 1.26
C ASP A 11 20.14 3.89 2.11
N ARG A 12 19.70 2.63 2.26
CA ARG A 12 18.38 2.18 2.79
C ARG A 12 18.08 2.58 4.26
N HIS A 13 18.90 3.44 4.86
CA HIS A 13 18.86 3.84 6.27
C HIS A 13 18.97 5.35 6.49
N GLN A 14 18.62 6.19 5.51
CA GLN A 14 18.46 7.62 5.78
C GLN A 14 17.03 7.93 6.25
N LEU A 15 16.94 8.59 7.42
CA LEU A 15 15.70 9.15 7.97
C LEU A 15 14.88 9.86 6.87
N GLY A 16 13.61 9.47 6.74
CA GLY A 16 12.70 10.03 5.75
C GLY A 16 12.20 9.03 4.71
N ALA A 17 12.04 7.75 5.06
CA ALA A 17 11.21 6.84 4.29
C ALA A 17 9.77 7.37 4.31
N ALA A 18 9.44 8.22 3.35
CA ALA A 18 8.10 8.78 3.15
C ALA A 18 7.19 7.66 2.64
N HIS A 19 6.92 6.67 3.49
CA HIS A 19 5.94 5.64 3.21
C HIS A 19 4.57 6.30 3.39
N ILE A 20 3.87 6.49 2.27
CA ILE A 20 2.52 7.02 2.28
C ILE A 20 1.60 5.85 2.65
N CYS A 21 0.85 6.01 3.73
CA CYS A 21 -0.13 5.04 4.19
C CYS A 21 -1.54 5.61 4.00
N PHE A 22 -2.38 4.86 3.29
CA PHE A 22 -3.79 5.19 3.11
C PHE A 22 -4.67 4.27 3.94
N ASN A 23 -5.53 4.85 4.76
CA ASN A 23 -6.62 4.11 5.37
C ASN A 23 -7.75 3.92 4.35
N VAL A 24 -8.14 2.68 4.12
CA VAL A 24 -9.15 2.31 3.12
C VAL A 24 -10.26 1.49 3.75
N THR A 25 -11.46 1.57 3.18
CA THR A 25 -12.64 0.91 3.75
C THR A 25 -12.74 -0.55 3.33
N ASP A 26 -12.34 -0.87 2.10
CA ASP A 26 -12.34 -2.22 1.54
C ASP A 26 -11.03 -2.46 0.79
N LEU A 27 -10.12 -3.17 1.44
CA LEU A 27 -8.79 -3.44 0.90
C LEU A 27 -8.82 -4.42 -0.27
N GLU A 28 -9.72 -5.41 -0.23
CA GLU A 28 -9.82 -6.45 -1.26
C GLU A 28 -10.37 -5.84 -2.56
N ALA A 29 -11.43 -5.02 -2.47
CA ALA A 29 -11.98 -4.30 -3.62
C ALA A 29 -10.98 -3.31 -4.20
N LEU A 30 -10.27 -2.54 -3.36
CA LEU A 30 -9.23 -1.62 -3.80
C LEU A 30 -8.11 -2.36 -4.54
N HIS A 31 -7.65 -3.49 -3.99
CA HIS A 31 -6.60 -4.30 -4.61
C HIS A 31 -7.00 -4.78 -6.00
N GLN A 32 -8.23 -5.29 -6.15
CA GLN A 32 -8.77 -5.72 -7.45
C GLN A 32 -8.86 -4.55 -8.43
N GLU A 33 -9.40 -3.41 -8.00
CA GLU A 33 -9.54 -2.22 -8.83
C GLU A 33 -8.18 -1.70 -9.31
N LEU A 34 -7.23 -1.50 -8.39
CA LEU A 34 -5.92 -0.96 -8.72
C LEU A 34 -5.09 -1.94 -9.53
N SER A 35 -5.20 -3.25 -9.26
CA SER A 35 -4.56 -4.28 -10.09
C SER A 35 -5.09 -4.25 -11.52
N SER A 36 -6.42 -4.07 -11.71
CA SER A 36 -7.02 -3.94 -13.03
C SER A 36 -6.54 -2.69 -13.80
N LYS A 37 -6.11 -1.66 -13.06
CA LYS A 37 -5.52 -0.42 -13.58
C LYS A 37 -4.00 -0.50 -13.79
N GLY A 38 -3.38 -1.65 -13.52
CA GLY A 38 -1.96 -1.89 -13.73
C GLY A 38 -1.05 -1.46 -12.59
N VAL A 39 -1.59 -1.17 -11.40
CA VAL A 39 -0.78 -0.93 -10.20
C VAL A 39 -0.05 -2.21 -9.82
N ARG A 40 1.25 -2.08 -9.50
CA ARG A 40 2.08 -3.20 -9.06
C ARG A 40 1.97 -3.37 -7.55
N PHE A 41 1.28 -4.42 -7.12
CA PHE A 41 1.31 -4.86 -5.72
C PHE A 41 2.56 -5.69 -5.43
N VAL A 42 3.14 -5.46 -4.25
CA VAL A 42 4.26 -6.22 -3.68
C VAL A 42 3.74 -7.41 -2.89
N THR A 43 2.55 -7.27 -2.30
CA THR A 43 1.89 -8.28 -1.49
C THR A 43 0.41 -8.32 -1.82
N GLU A 44 -0.17 -9.51 -1.88
CA GLU A 44 -1.64 -9.68 -1.82
C GLU A 44 -2.20 -9.11 -0.50
N PRO A 45 -3.48 -8.72 -0.45
CA PRO A 45 -4.13 -8.28 0.79
C PRO A 45 -4.07 -9.34 1.89
N ILE A 46 -3.47 -8.98 3.02
CA ILE A 46 -3.46 -9.81 4.23
C ILE A 46 -4.60 -9.35 5.11
N MET A 47 -5.64 -10.18 5.22
CA MET A 47 -6.80 -9.92 6.08
C MET A 47 -6.66 -10.68 7.40
N THR A 48 -7.04 -10.05 8.51
CA THR A 48 -7.01 -10.65 9.85
C THR A 48 -8.28 -10.28 10.61
N ASP A 49 -8.94 -11.30 11.18
CA ASP A 49 -10.07 -11.11 12.08
C ASP A 49 -9.57 -10.80 13.50
N THR A 50 -10.21 -9.83 14.16
CA THR A 50 -9.94 -9.49 15.55
C THR A 50 -10.80 -10.33 16.50
N PRO A 51 -10.39 -10.54 17.76
CA PRO A 51 -11.22 -11.21 18.77
C PRO A 51 -12.65 -10.65 18.93
N GLU A 52 -12.83 -9.37 18.60
CA GLU A 52 -14.08 -8.62 18.62
C GLU A 52 -14.96 -8.84 17.36
N GLY A 53 -14.53 -9.70 16.43
CA GLY A 53 -15.25 -10.00 15.19
C GLY A 53 -15.15 -8.92 14.11
N LEU A 54 -14.15 -8.03 14.20
CA LEU A 54 -13.86 -7.02 13.17
C LEU A 54 -12.81 -7.55 12.21
N ARG A 55 -12.77 -7.01 10.99
CA ARG A 55 -11.76 -7.38 9.99
C ARG A 55 -10.83 -6.21 9.71
N ARG A 56 -9.53 -6.46 9.77
CA ARG A 56 -8.49 -5.51 9.36
C ARG A 56 -7.67 -6.08 8.21
N GLY A 57 -7.03 -5.20 7.44
CA GLY A 57 -6.27 -5.59 6.26
C GLY A 57 -5.01 -4.76 6.09
N ILE A 58 -3.99 -5.34 5.44
CA ILE A 58 -2.82 -4.61 4.97
C ILE A 58 -2.33 -5.11 3.62
N CYS A 59 -1.91 -4.20 2.74
CA CYS A 59 -1.14 -4.53 1.54
C CYS A 59 -0.16 -3.42 1.14
N TYR A 60 0.83 -3.79 0.34
CA TYR A 60 1.85 -2.87 -0.17
C TYR A 60 1.86 -2.84 -1.69
N ALA A 61 2.01 -1.65 -2.26
CA ALA A 61 2.19 -1.41 -3.69
C ALA A 61 3.45 -0.58 -3.95
N GLN A 62 3.85 -0.54 -5.22
CA GLN A 62 4.87 0.38 -5.72
C GLN A 62 4.28 1.35 -6.73
N ASP A 63 4.65 2.62 -6.61
CA ASP A 63 4.40 3.60 -7.66
C ASP A 63 5.38 3.41 -8.84
N PRO A 64 5.21 4.14 -9.95
CA PRO A 64 6.12 4.03 -11.11
C PRO A 64 7.57 4.40 -10.83
N GLU A 65 7.85 5.17 -9.77
CA GLU A 65 9.18 5.57 -9.33
C GLU A 65 9.81 4.54 -8.37
N GLY A 66 9.04 3.54 -7.93
CA GLY A 66 9.46 2.48 -7.02
C GLY A 66 9.27 2.81 -5.54
N ASN A 67 8.54 3.87 -5.21
CA ASN A 67 8.22 4.21 -3.82
C ASN A 67 7.20 3.22 -3.25
N TYR A 68 7.34 2.90 -1.96
CA TYR A 68 6.38 2.04 -1.26
C TYR A 68 5.13 2.83 -0.88
N VAL A 69 3.98 2.29 -1.26
CA VAL A 69 2.66 2.75 -0.85
C VAL A 69 2.02 1.66 0.01
N GLU A 70 1.59 2.02 1.20
CA GLU A 70 0.92 1.12 2.14
C GLU A 70 -0.59 1.41 2.15
N PHE A 71 -1.40 0.36 2.17
CA PHE A 71 -2.84 0.45 2.35
C PHE A 71 -3.24 -0.35 3.57
N ILE A 72 -3.98 0.29 4.48
CA ILE A 72 -4.49 -0.33 5.71
C ILE A 72 -5.99 -0.23 5.72
N GLN A 73 -6.66 -1.37 5.91
CA GLN A 73 -8.04 -1.37 6.35
C GLN A 73 -8.05 -1.47 7.88
N PRO A 74 -8.46 -0.42 8.61
CA PRO A 74 -8.59 -0.49 10.05
C PRO A 74 -9.66 -1.52 10.44
N PRO A 75 -9.71 -1.98 11.70
CA PRO A 75 -10.75 -2.89 12.15
C PRO A 75 -12.14 -2.30 11.91
N THR A 76 -12.83 -2.81 10.91
CA THR A 76 -14.20 -2.43 10.58
C THR A 76 -15.10 -3.66 10.70
N ALA A 77 -16.37 -3.44 11.04
CA ALA A 77 -17.34 -4.51 10.97
C ALA A 77 -17.42 -5.00 9.52
N SER A 78 -17.34 -6.31 9.32
CA SER A 78 -17.55 -6.91 8.00
C SER A 78 -18.90 -6.45 7.49
N SER A 79 -18.90 -5.56 6.50
CA SER A 79 -20.12 -5.11 5.86
C SER A 79 -20.67 -6.33 5.12
N SER A 80 -21.76 -6.88 5.66
CA SER A 80 -22.46 -8.06 5.12
C SER A 80 -23.23 -7.69 3.86
#